data_AF-A0A973AP43-F1
#
_entry.id   AF-A0A973AP43-F1
#
_cell.length_a   1.000
_cell.length_b   1.000
_cell.length_c   1.000
_cell.angle_alpha   90.00
_cell.angle_beta   90.00
_cell.angle_gamma   90.00
#
_symmetry.space_group_name_H-M   'P 1'
#
loop_
_entity.id
_entity.type
_entity.pdbx_description
1 polymer ?
#
loop_
_entity_poly.entity_id
_entity_poly.type
_entity_poly.pdbx_seq_one_letter_code
_entity_poly.pdbx_strand_id
1 'polypeptide(L)'
;MSTTPVTDPSRPALYAIYDLGMSPITFDVMNFFVFANLWSLRAGFGGYHVVFAHGPGDGFRDMTPKDKALDRDEKVWRLRHILFQHAYIARRCVGVSVVDSRVELTRLMRALHPQQVFPPKYTVDNPTRMFMLPQLLQHTLVDEELVVFDAAPAAVRKVDAWLARNAPGPRPVVLTLRTSSTETDRNSDLAAWCNAADRIRAAGCTPVVVPDTDLVIEGREREPFGDLPVYGLAALDLELRVALFRRAWLNLADNGGPAFLNYFMADPRILCFLPVAKLPEVVQLTNRGVDRMAELLGVKTGESFPFATPVSRFVWKPDTVDHIMEEFEAASAYLLASEGNAA
;
A
#
# COMPACT_ATOMS: atom_id res chain seq x y z
N MET A 1 13.33 12.72 -15.95
CA MET A 1 14.41 11.71 -15.90
C MET A 1 14.72 11.44 -14.43
N SER A 2 14.30 10.29 -13.89
CA SER A 2 14.49 9.96 -12.47
C SER A 2 15.83 9.25 -12.29
N THR A 3 16.79 9.93 -11.67
CA THR A 3 18.03 9.34 -11.15
C THR A 3 17.66 8.44 -9.98
N THR A 4 17.18 7.24 -10.29
CA THR A 4 16.89 6.24 -9.27
C THR A 4 18.20 5.74 -8.67
N PRO A 5 18.38 5.77 -7.34
CA PRO A 5 19.51 5.12 -6.71
C PRO A 5 19.40 3.63 -6.99
N VAL A 6 20.20 3.18 -7.97
CA VAL A 6 20.34 1.78 -8.34
C VAL A 6 20.97 1.06 -7.15
N THR A 7 20.59 -0.20 -6.93
CA THR A 7 21.27 -1.06 -5.97
C THR A 7 22.77 -1.06 -6.25
N ASP A 8 23.61 -0.89 -5.23
CA ASP A 8 25.06 -0.94 -5.39
C ASP A 8 25.57 -2.34 -5.00
N PRO A 9 25.84 -3.24 -5.98
CA PRO A 9 26.27 -4.60 -5.68
C PRO A 9 27.68 -4.67 -5.06
N SER A 10 28.43 -3.56 -5.05
CA SER A 10 29.74 -3.50 -4.39
C SER A 10 29.66 -3.34 -2.87
N ARG A 11 28.45 -3.04 -2.34
CA ARG A 11 28.20 -2.85 -0.91
C ARG A 11 27.32 -3.97 -0.35
N PRO A 12 27.49 -4.34 0.93
CA PRO A 12 26.59 -5.31 1.55
C PRO A 12 25.15 -4.81 1.59
N ALA A 13 24.21 -5.75 1.71
CA ALA A 13 22.82 -5.45 1.97
C ALA A 13 22.55 -5.34 3.49
N LEU A 14 21.56 -4.51 3.83
CA LEU A 14 20.89 -4.56 5.12
C LEU A 14 19.93 -5.75 5.16
N TYR A 15 19.92 -6.54 6.23
CA TYR A 15 18.93 -7.60 6.46
C TYR A 15 17.80 -7.04 7.33
N ALA A 16 16.64 -6.85 6.70
CA ALA A 16 15.44 -6.35 7.34
C ALA A 16 14.56 -7.52 7.79
N ILE A 17 14.51 -7.78 9.10
CA ILE A 17 13.77 -8.88 9.70
C ILE A 17 12.33 -8.47 10.01
N TYR A 18 11.38 -9.05 9.28
CA TYR A 18 9.95 -8.93 9.53
C TYR A 18 9.49 -10.14 10.35
N ASP A 19 9.40 -9.96 11.67
CA ASP A 19 9.01 -11.04 12.57
C ASP A 19 7.48 -11.21 12.59
N LEU A 20 7.02 -12.31 12.01
CA LEU A 20 5.61 -12.64 11.88
C LEU A 20 4.95 -12.97 13.22
N GLY A 21 5.72 -13.26 14.28
CA GLY A 21 5.18 -13.41 15.64
C GLY A 21 4.74 -12.08 16.27
N MET A 22 5.22 -10.95 15.75
CA MET A 22 4.94 -9.61 16.29
C MET A 22 4.27 -8.67 15.27
N SER A 23 4.40 -8.97 13.98
CA SER A 23 3.99 -8.10 12.88
C SER A 23 2.83 -8.72 12.09
N PRO A 24 1.90 -7.90 11.58
CA PRO A 24 0.70 -8.39 10.91
C PRO A 24 1.00 -8.96 9.52
N ILE A 25 0.17 -9.89 9.05
CA ILE A 25 0.16 -10.35 7.66
C ILE A 25 -0.79 -9.51 6.79
N THR A 26 -0.66 -8.19 6.90
CA THR A 26 -1.50 -7.19 6.22
C THR A 26 -0.64 -6.28 5.34
N PHE A 27 -1.29 -5.35 4.67
CA PHE A 27 -0.62 -4.29 3.91
C PHE A 27 0.24 -3.34 4.78
N ASP A 28 0.17 -3.41 6.11
CA ASP A 28 1.07 -2.64 7.00
C ASP A 28 2.55 -2.99 6.78
N VAL A 29 2.84 -4.14 6.15
CA VAL A 29 4.18 -4.50 5.67
C VAL A 29 4.77 -3.42 4.75
N MET A 30 3.98 -2.65 4.01
CA MET A 30 4.48 -1.58 3.16
C MET A 30 5.33 -0.58 3.97
N ASN A 31 4.89 -0.23 5.18
CA ASN A 31 5.59 0.72 6.05
C ASN A 31 6.94 0.14 6.49
N PHE A 32 7.01 -1.17 6.69
CA PHE A 32 8.27 -1.85 6.99
C PHE A 32 9.25 -1.77 5.81
N PHE A 33 8.78 -1.89 4.57
CA PHE A 33 9.63 -1.66 3.39
C PHE A 33 10.14 -0.22 3.32
N VAL A 34 9.29 0.76 3.65
CA VAL A 34 9.71 2.16 3.75
C VAL A 34 10.80 2.34 4.80
N PHE A 35 10.63 1.72 5.96
CA PHE A 35 11.66 1.72 6.99
C PHE A 35 12.96 1.02 6.57
N ALA A 36 12.87 -0.14 5.93
CA ALA A 36 14.04 -0.87 5.46
C ALA A 36 14.83 -0.04 4.41
N ASN A 37 14.11 0.64 3.51
CA ASN A 37 14.70 1.57 2.55
C ASN A 37 15.40 2.75 3.27
N LEU A 38 14.69 3.40 4.19
CA LEU A 38 15.19 4.51 5.01
C LEU A 38 16.49 4.14 5.75
N TRP A 39 16.50 3.01 6.45
CA TRP A 39 17.68 2.55 7.17
C TRP A 39 18.81 2.12 6.25
N SER A 40 18.50 1.46 5.13
CA SER A 40 19.50 1.04 4.13
C SER A 40 20.22 2.26 3.55
N LEU A 41 19.47 3.29 3.15
CA LEU A 41 20.01 4.55 2.62
C LEU A 41 20.89 5.25 3.66
N ARG A 42 20.37 5.48 4.87
CA ARG A 42 21.10 6.22 5.92
C ARG A 42 22.37 5.54 6.39
N ALA A 43 22.39 4.20 6.41
CA ALA A 43 23.57 3.43 6.78
C ALA A 43 24.50 3.14 5.59
N GLY A 44 24.17 3.62 4.38
CA GLY A 44 25.02 3.50 3.20
C GLY A 44 25.11 2.11 2.58
N PHE A 45 24.14 1.23 2.87
CA PHE A 45 24.08 -0.12 2.29
C PHE A 45 23.75 -0.09 0.79
N GLY A 46 24.11 -1.14 0.07
CA GLY A 46 23.82 -1.27 -1.37
C GLY A 46 22.34 -1.51 -1.69
N GLY A 47 21.57 -1.94 -0.68
CA GLY A 47 20.15 -2.25 -0.73
C GLY A 47 19.72 -2.94 0.56
N TYR A 48 18.57 -3.61 0.55
CA TYR A 48 18.11 -4.41 1.68
C TYR A 48 17.51 -5.75 1.24
N HIS A 49 17.72 -6.77 2.04
CA HIS A 49 17.14 -8.10 1.90
C HIS A 49 16.10 -8.29 3.00
N VAL A 50 14.86 -8.60 2.63
CA VAL A 50 13.79 -8.81 3.61
C VAL A 50 13.73 -10.27 4.04
N VAL A 51 13.70 -10.51 5.34
CA VAL A 51 13.54 -11.83 5.94
C VAL A 51 12.20 -11.87 6.66
N PHE A 52 11.24 -12.61 6.13
CA PHE A 52 10.02 -12.94 6.84
C PHE A 52 10.29 -14.12 7.79
N ALA A 53 10.33 -13.84 9.08
CA ALA A 53 10.66 -14.81 10.12
C ALA A 53 9.38 -15.30 10.78
N HIS A 54 9.10 -16.60 10.73
CA HIS A 54 7.96 -17.18 11.45
C HIS A 54 8.13 -17.01 12.97
N GLY A 55 7.00 -16.69 13.62
CA GLY A 55 6.78 -16.61 15.06
C GLY A 55 7.00 -17.92 15.82
N PRO A 56 6.91 -17.92 17.15
CA PRO A 56 6.69 -19.15 17.91
C PRO A 56 5.31 -19.76 17.58
N GLY A 57 5.06 -21.00 18.02
CA GLY A 57 3.73 -21.62 17.89
C GLY A 57 3.34 -21.90 16.45
N ASP A 58 2.22 -21.32 15.99
CA ASP A 58 1.70 -21.47 14.63
C ASP A 58 2.51 -20.68 13.58
N GLY A 59 3.49 -19.88 14.02
CA GLY A 59 4.37 -19.08 13.18
C GLY A 59 3.88 -17.64 12.98
N PHE A 60 2.75 -17.24 13.56
CA PHE A 60 2.15 -15.95 13.28
C PHE A 60 1.68 -15.25 14.55
N ARG A 61 1.52 -13.93 14.45
CA ARG A 61 0.91 -13.10 15.47
C ARG A 61 -0.55 -13.49 15.63
N ASP A 62 -1.03 -13.46 16.87
CA ASP A 62 -2.43 -13.72 17.22
C ASP A 62 -2.94 -12.70 18.26
N MET A 63 -2.91 -11.41 17.91
CA MET A 63 -3.13 -10.31 18.87
C MET A 63 -4.43 -9.53 18.64
N THR A 64 -4.83 -9.36 17.38
CA THR A 64 -5.99 -8.54 16.99
C THR A 64 -7.18 -9.40 16.58
N PRO A 65 -8.42 -8.87 16.57
CA PRO A 65 -9.59 -9.59 16.06
C PRO A 65 -9.36 -10.13 14.64
N LYS A 66 -8.72 -9.33 13.78
CA LYS A 66 -8.34 -9.73 12.43
C LYS A 66 -7.33 -10.89 12.39
N ASP A 67 -6.35 -10.93 13.30
CA ASP A 67 -5.40 -12.05 13.33
C ASP A 67 -6.10 -13.36 13.70
N LYS A 68 -7.06 -13.29 14.62
CA LYS A 68 -7.84 -14.42 15.13
C LYS A 68 -8.89 -14.94 14.13
N ALA A 69 -9.36 -14.08 13.25
CA ALA A 69 -10.33 -14.43 12.21
C ALA A 69 -9.71 -15.24 11.05
N LEU A 70 -8.39 -15.25 10.92
CA LEU A 70 -7.68 -15.93 9.84
C LEU A 70 -7.08 -17.24 10.35
N ASP A 71 -7.38 -18.34 9.67
CA ASP A 71 -6.69 -19.62 9.94
C ASP A 71 -5.25 -19.59 9.42
N ARG A 72 -4.46 -20.60 9.81
CA ARG A 72 -3.03 -20.67 9.46
C ARG A 72 -2.78 -20.71 7.96
N ASP A 73 -3.62 -21.40 7.18
CA ASP A 73 -3.39 -21.56 5.75
C ASP A 73 -3.68 -20.25 5.00
N GLU A 74 -4.70 -19.53 5.42
CA GLU A 74 -4.98 -18.16 4.97
C GLU A 74 -3.84 -17.21 5.37
N LYS A 75 -3.26 -17.36 6.58
CA LYS A 75 -2.08 -16.59 7.00
C LYS A 75 -0.87 -16.83 6.07
N VAL A 76 -0.61 -18.09 5.71
CA VAL A 76 0.45 -18.48 4.76
C VAL A 76 0.16 -17.96 3.35
N TRP A 77 -1.10 -17.99 2.91
CA TRP A 77 -1.50 -17.46 1.62
C TRP A 77 -1.21 -15.96 1.52
N ARG A 78 -1.58 -15.18 2.56
CA ARG A 78 -1.30 -13.75 2.65
C ARG A 78 0.18 -13.43 2.73
N LEU A 79 0.98 -14.26 3.42
CA LEU A 79 2.44 -14.11 3.41
C LEU A 79 2.98 -14.12 1.97
N ARG A 80 2.50 -15.03 1.12
CA ARG A 80 2.98 -15.17 -0.27
C ARG A 80 2.41 -14.09 -1.21
N HIS A 81 1.13 -13.77 -1.08
CA HIS A 81 0.43 -12.92 -2.06
C HIS A 81 0.35 -11.45 -1.66
N ILE A 82 0.57 -11.13 -0.38
CA ILE A 82 0.64 -9.75 0.11
C ILE A 82 2.09 -9.42 0.46
N LEU A 83 2.66 -10.05 1.48
CA LEU A 83 3.94 -9.64 2.06
C LEU A 83 5.10 -9.85 1.08
N PHE A 84 5.25 -11.05 0.55
CA PHE A 84 6.35 -11.40 -0.35
C PHE A 84 6.33 -10.58 -1.64
N GLN A 85 5.15 -10.26 -2.16
CA GLN A 85 5.00 -9.45 -3.37
C GLN A 85 5.54 -8.02 -3.22
N HIS A 86 5.53 -7.43 -2.01
CA HIS A 86 6.11 -6.10 -1.79
C HIS A 86 7.59 -6.06 -2.16
N ALA A 87 8.32 -7.17 -2.00
CA ALA A 87 9.74 -7.24 -2.36
C ALA A 87 10.01 -7.01 -3.85
N TYR A 88 9.05 -7.29 -4.74
CA TYR A 88 9.20 -7.13 -6.19
C TYR A 88 8.85 -5.72 -6.69
N ILE A 89 8.08 -4.96 -5.91
CA ILE A 89 7.77 -3.56 -6.21
C ILE A 89 8.65 -2.58 -5.43
N ALA A 90 9.32 -3.03 -4.37
CA ALA A 90 10.12 -2.15 -3.53
C ALA A 90 11.51 -1.91 -4.12
N ARG A 91 11.80 -0.64 -4.40
CA ARG A 91 13.12 -0.16 -4.84
C ARG A 91 14.16 -0.55 -3.80
N ARG A 92 15.35 -0.88 -4.30
CA ARG A 92 16.52 -1.29 -3.50
C ARG A 92 16.33 -2.55 -2.65
N CYS A 93 15.18 -3.23 -2.74
CA CYS A 93 15.02 -4.58 -2.24
C CYS A 93 15.81 -5.53 -3.15
N VAL A 94 16.90 -6.11 -2.64
CA VAL A 94 17.79 -6.97 -3.42
C VAL A 94 17.43 -8.45 -3.30
N GLY A 95 16.53 -8.79 -2.38
CA GLY A 95 16.13 -10.16 -2.13
C GLY A 95 15.12 -10.29 -1.01
N VAL A 96 14.48 -11.44 -0.98
CA VAL A 96 13.50 -11.80 0.04
C VAL A 96 13.66 -13.27 0.41
N SER A 97 13.47 -13.60 1.69
CA SER A 97 13.48 -14.98 2.18
C SER A 97 12.42 -15.18 3.24
N VAL A 98 11.97 -16.42 3.37
CA VAL A 98 11.13 -16.87 4.49
C VAL A 98 11.97 -17.82 5.33
N VAL A 99 11.97 -17.63 6.64
CA VAL A 99 12.67 -18.51 7.59
C VAL A 99 11.64 -19.11 8.53
N ASP A 100 11.44 -20.42 8.42
CA ASP A 100 10.40 -21.16 9.13
C ASP A 100 10.81 -21.56 10.55
N SER A 101 12.11 -21.63 10.82
CA SER A 101 12.65 -22.09 12.10
C SER A 101 13.36 -20.97 12.86
N ARG A 102 13.01 -20.81 14.14
CA ARG A 102 13.74 -19.90 15.05
C ARG A 102 15.22 -20.26 15.17
N VAL A 103 15.57 -21.55 15.11
CA VAL A 103 16.96 -22.02 15.15
C VAL A 103 17.73 -21.56 13.91
N GLU A 104 17.12 -21.65 12.73
CA GLU A 104 17.73 -21.18 11.48
C GLU A 104 17.86 -19.66 11.47
N LEU A 105 16.85 -18.95 11.98
CA LEU A 105 16.92 -17.50 12.16
C LEU A 105 18.07 -17.10 13.08
N THR A 106 18.27 -17.81 14.20
CA THR A 106 19.42 -17.59 15.09
C THR A 106 20.75 -17.82 14.37
N ARG A 107 20.84 -18.85 13.52
CA ARG A 107 22.05 -19.12 12.72
C ARG A 107 22.32 -17.99 11.72
N LEU A 108 21.29 -17.55 10.99
CA LEU A 108 21.38 -16.40 10.09
C LEU A 108 21.86 -15.16 10.84
N MET A 109 21.21 -14.83 11.96
CA MET A 109 21.54 -13.66 12.77
C MET A 109 22.99 -13.67 13.28
N ARG A 110 23.56 -14.84 13.60
CA ARG A 110 24.97 -14.96 14.01
C ARG A 110 25.96 -14.73 12.88
N ALA A 111 25.55 -14.95 11.63
CA ALA A 111 26.38 -14.72 10.45
C ALA A 111 26.39 -13.24 10.00
N LEU A 112 25.48 -12.41 10.53
CA LEU A 112 25.33 -11.01 10.16
C LEU A 112 26.06 -10.10 11.15
N HIS A 113 26.66 -9.02 10.63
CA HIS A 113 27.13 -7.95 11.51
C HIS A 113 25.93 -7.23 12.16
N PRO A 114 25.98 -6.83 13.45
CA PRO A 114 24.83 -6.19 14.11
C PRO A 114 24.31 -4.92 13.41
N GLN A 115 25.18 -4.17 12.74
CA GLN A 115 24.77 -2.98 11.96
C GLN A 115 24.03 -3.33 10.66
N GLN A 116 24.14 -4.57 10.18
CA GLN A 116 23.38 -5.05 9.02
C GLN A 116 21.97 -5.49 9.39
N VAL A 117 21.59 -5.47 10.66
CA VAL A 117 20.26 -5.93 11.09
C VAL A 117 19.35 -4.73 11.30
N PHE A 118 18.20 -4.78 10.62
CA PHE A 118 17.05 -3.95 10.90
C PHE A 118 15.86 -4.85 11.30
N PRO A 119 14.98 -4.48 12.23
CA PRO A 119 15.02 -3.33 13.14
C PRO A 119 16.28 -3.25 14.02
N PRO A 120 16.76 -2.05 14.42
CA PRO A 120 17.81 -1.95 15.43
C PRO A 120 17.40 -2.66 16.72
N LYS A 121 18.37 -3.31 17.37
CA LYS A 121 18.19 -4.12 18.59
C LYS A 121 17.32 -5.37 18.42
N TYR A 122 16.95 -5.75 17.20
CA TYR A 122 16.27 -7.01 16.96
C TYR A 122 17.15 -8.20 17.39
N THR A 123 16.57 -9.10 18.19
CA THR A 123 17.10 -10.45 18.44
C THR A 123 15.97 -11.46 18.33
N VAL A 124 16.32 -12.74 18.11
CA VAL A 124 15.31 -13.81 18.01
C VAL A 124 14.51 -13.96 19.30
N ASP A 125 15.15 -13.80 20.46
CA ASP A 125 14.52 -13.93 21.77
C ASP A 125 13.78 -12.66 22.22
N ASN A 126 14.10 -11.50 21.62
CA ASN A 126 13.47 -10.22 21.89
C ASN A 126 13.14 -9.48 20.58
N PRO A 127 12.12 -9.95 19.83
CA PRO A 127 11.78 -9.39 18.54
C PRO A 127 11.24 -7.96 18.68
N THR A 128 11.75 -7.06 17.84
CA THR A 128 11.29 -5.67 17.74
C THR A 128 10.43 -5.49 16.49
N ARG A 129 9.40 -4.64 16.55
CA ARG A 129 8.51 -4.32 15.42
C ARG A 129 8.66 -2.87 14.97
N MET A 130 8.74 -2.66 13.65
CA MET A 130 8.69 -1.35 13.01
C MET A 130 7.88 -1.41 11.72
N PHE A 131 6.57 -1.22 11.86
CA PHE A 131 5.62 -1.20 10.72
C PHE A 131 4.52 -0.15 10.92
N MET A 132 4.53 0.59 12.03
CA MET A 132 3.46 1.55 12.33
C MET A 132 3.79 2.90 11.69
N LEU A 133 2.84 3.52 10.99
CA LEU A 133 2.99 4.86 10.42
C LEU A 133 3.43 5.93 11.45
N PRO A 134 2.92 5.97 12.69
CA PRO A 134 3.35 6.96 13.67
C PRO A 134 4.83 6.82 14.04
N GLN A 135 5.37 5.60 14.00
CA GLN A 135 6.81 5.39 14.19
C GLN A 135 7.59 5.96 13.01
N LEU A 136 7.06 5.84 11.78
CA LEU A 136 7.73 6.34 10.57
C LEU A 136 7.76 7.87 10.56
N LEU A 137 6.66 8.51 10.92
CA LEU A 137 6.52 9.96 10.93
C LEU A 137 7.27 10.65 12.08
N GLN A 138 7.88 9.90 13.00
CA GLN A 138 8.83 10.45 13.98
C GLN A 138 10.20 10.79 13.34
N HIS A 139 10.46 10.32 12.13
CA HIS A 139 11.67 10.64 11.39
C HIS A 139 11.48 11.89 10.53
N THR A 140 12.52 12.71 10.40
CA THR A 140 12.60 13.70 9.32
C THR A 140 12.87 12.95 8.03
N LEU A 141 11.87 12.85 7.16
CA LEU A 141 11.94 12.11 5.89
C LEU A 141 12.35 13.05 4.76
N VAL A 142 13.18 12.57 3.83
CA VAL A 142 13.47 13.27 2.56
C VAL A 142 12.87 12.51 1.37
N ASP A 143 12.66 13.19 0.25
CA ASP A 143 11.95 12.65 -0.92
C ASP A 143 12.51 11.30 -1.39
N GLU A 144 13.84 11.14 -1.44
CA GLU A 144 14.48 9.88 -1.86
C GLU A 144 14.12 8.70 -0.95
N GLU A 145 13.91 8.95 0.34
CA GLU A 145 13.55 7.93 1.33
C GLU A 145 12.08 7.50 1.20
N LEU A 146 11.22 8.40 0.69
CA LEU A 146 9.78 8.17 0.51
C LEU A 146 9.44 7.47 -0.80
N VAL A 147 10.28 7.57 -1.83
CA VAL A 147 10.08 6.86 -3.10
C VAL A 147 10.58 5.42 -2.98
N VAL A 148 9.69 4.55 -2.52
CA VAL A 148 9.99 3.15 -2.18
C VAL A 148 9.39 2.19 -3.18
N PHE A 149 8.20 2.44 -3.70
CA PHE A 149 7.53 1.51 -4.62
C PHE A 149 7.60 1.97 -6.07
N ASP A 150 7.88 1.03 -6.97
CA ASP A 150 7.87 1.24 -8.41
C ASP A 150 7.38 -0.01 -9.14
N ALA A 151 6.87 0.19 -10.35
CA ALA A 151 6.46 -0.88 -11.24
C ALA A 151 7.64 -1.38 -12.05
N ALA A 152 7.77 -2.71 -12.17
CA ALA A 152 8.71 -3.27 -13.12
C ALA A 152 8.33 -2.86 -14.57
N PRO A 153 9.30 -2.60 -15.46
CA PRO A 153 9.02 -2.22 -16.85
C PRO A 153 8.12 -3.22 -17.60
N ALA A 154 8.20 -4.51 -17.25
CA ALA A 154 7.34 -5.53 -17.85
C ALA A 154 5.87 -5.40 -17.40
N ALA A 155 5.62 -5.09 -16.13
CA ALA A 155 4.27 -4.84 -15.61
C ALA A 155 3.66 -3.60 -16.27
N VAL A 156 4.44 -2.52 -16.41
CA VAL A 156 4.04 -1.31 -17.12
C VAL A 156 3.58 -1.61 -18.55
N ARG A 157 4.36 -2.37 -19.33
CA ARG A 157 3.95 -2.75 -20.70
C ARG A 157 2.65 -3.56 -20.75
N LYS A 158 2.44 -4.46 -19.78
CA LYS A 158 1.20 -5.26 -19.68
C LYS A 158 0.00 -4.37 -19.40
N VAL A 159 0.14 -3.44 -18.45
CA VAL A 159 -0.90 -2.47 -18.11
C VAL A 159 -1.20 -1.54 -19.28
N ASP A 160 -0.18 -1.02 -19.96
CA ASP A 160 -0.37 -0.17 -21.15
C ASP A 160 -1.17 -0.90 -22.24
N ALA A 161 -0.82 -2.16 -22.52
CA ALA A 161 -1.56 -2.99 -23.48
C ALA A 161 -2.97 -3.34 -23.01
N TRP A 162 -3.21 -3.40 -21.70
CA TRP A 162 -4.54 -3.62 -21.15
C TRP A 162 -5.40 -2.35 -21.27
N LEU A 163 -4.87 -1.19 -20.85
CA LEU A 163 -5.54 0.11 -20.92
C LEU A 163 -5.92 0.45 -22.37
N ALA A 164 -4.99 0.29 -23.32
CA ALA A 164 -5.25 0.56 -24.74
C ALA A 164 -6.42 -0.27 -25.33
N ARG A 165 -6.69 -1.46 -24.78
CA ARG A 165 -7.76 -2.34 -25.25
C ARG A 165 -9.07 -2.18 -24.49
N ASN A 166 -9.01 -1.95 -23.18
CA ASN A 166 -10.17 -2.05 -22.29
C ASN A 166 -10.62 -0.70 -21.73
N ALA A 167 -9.75 0.29 -21.72
CA ALA A 167 -10.03 1.64 -21.25
C ALA A 167 -9.41 2.68 -22.22
N PRO A 168 -9.75 2.63 -23.52
CA PRO A 168 -9.18 3.55 -24.50
C PRO A 168 -9.73 4.95 -24.26
N GLY A 169 -8.93 5.82 -23.68
CA GLY A 169 -9.30 7.21 -23.45
C GLY A 169 -8.20 7.98 -22.74
N PRO A 170 -8.30 9.32 -22.72
CA PRO A 170 -7.36 10.13 -21.98
C PRO A 170 -7.59 9.98 -20.47
N ARG A 171 -6.54 10.29 -19.71
CA ARG A 171 -6.58 10.46 -18.25
C ARG A 171 -7.28 9.32 -17.50
N PRO A 172 -6.64 8.13 -17.40
CA PRO A 172 -7.18 7.03 -16.61
C PRO A 172 -7.35 7.46 -15.14
N VAL A 173 -8.55 7.27 -14.57
CA VAL A 173 -8.82 7.53 -13.15
C VAL A 173 -9.08 6.18 -12.48
N VAL A 174 -8.16 5.76 -11.61
CA VAL A 174 -8.21 4.43 -11.00
C VAL A 174 -9.00 4.47 -9.71
N LEU A 175 -10.04 3.65 -9.60
CA LEU A 175 -10.94 3.55 -8.46
C LEU A 175 -10.63 2.25 -7.70
N THR A 176 -10.01 2.33 -6.52
CA THR A 176 -9.71 1.15 -5.70
C THR A 176 -10.78 0.97 -4.63
N LEU A 177 -11.58 -0.09 -4.76
CA LEU A 177 -12.80 -0.29 -3.97
C LEU A 177 -12.72 -1.54 -3.10
N ARG A 178 -13.42 -1.51 -1.96
CA ARG A 178 -13.40 -2.58 -0.95
C ARG A 178 -14.77 -3.24 -0.83
N THR A 179 -14.79 -4.58 -0.85
CA THR A 179 -15.99 -5.44 -0.72
C THR A 179 -15.65 -6.70 0.06
N SER A 180 -14.81 -6.54 1.08
CA SER A 180 -14.25 -7.61 1.89
C SER A 180 -15.34 -8.29 2.74
N SER A 181 -15.24 -9.61 2.85
CA SER A 181 -16.04 -10.45 3.76
C SER A 181 -15.71 -10.21 5.24
N THR A 182 -14.50 -9.71 5.52
CA THR A 182 -14.04 -9.32 6.87
C THR A 182 -14.21 -7.81 7.08
N GLU A 183 -14.67 -7.36 8.27
CA GLU A 183 -14.95 -5.94 8.55
C GLU A 183 -15.81 -5.28 7.45
N THR A 184 -17.00 -5.84 7.20
CA THR A 184 -17.91 -5.44 6.11
C THR A 184 -18.38 -3.98 6.20
N ASP A 185 -18.44 -3.43 7.41
CA ASP A 185 -18.80 -2.02 7.65
C ASP A 185 -17.80 -1.03 7.02
N ARG A 186 -16.63 -1.54 6.61
CA ARG A 186 -15.61 -0.78 5.89
C ARG A 186 -15.73 -0.84 4.38
N ASN A 187 -16.70 -1.57 3.85
CA ASN A 187 -16.83 -1.71 2.40
C ASN A 187 -17.29 -0.39 1.77
N SER A 188 -16.86 -0.19 0.53
CA SER A 188 -17.15 0.99 -0.25
C SER A 188 -18.64 1.06 -0.60
N ASP A 189 -19.20 2.27 -0.67
CA ASP A 189 -20.55 2.45 -1.21
C ASP A 189 -20.49 2.30 -2.74
N LEU A 190 -20.62 1.07 -3.23
CA LEU A 190 -20.45 0.77 -4.66
C LEU A 190 -21.41 1.58 -5.54
N ALA A 191 -22.63 1.85 -5.07
CA ALA A 191 -23.58 2.67 -5.81
C ALA A 191 -23.07 4.11 -5.96
N ALA A 192 -22.54 4.70 -4.87
CA ALA A 192 -21.94 6.02 -4.92
C ALA A 192 -20.71 6.07 -5.83
N TRP A 193 -19.82 5.09 -5.74
CA TRP A 193 -18.61 5.01 -6.56
C TRP A 193 -18.92 4.80 -8.05
N CYS A 194 -19.89 3.97 -8.41
CA CYS A 194 -20.33 3.79 -9.80
C CYS A 194 -20.96 5.08 -10.36
N ASN A 195 -21.82 5.74 -9.59
CA ASN A 195 -22.41 7.03 -10.00
C ASN A 195 -21.34 8.12 -10.17
N ALA A 196 -20.33 8.15 -9.30
CA ALA A 196 -19.19 9.06 -9.45
C ALA A 196 -18.35 8.70 -10.69
N ALA A 197 -18.12 7.42 -10.97
CA ALA A 197 -17.41 6.97 -12.17
C ALA A 197 -18.10 7.45 -13.46
N ASP A 198 -19.43 7.41 -13.51
CA ASP A 198 -20.20 7.95 -14.64
C ASP A 198 -20.00 9.47 -14.83
N ARG A 199 -19.96 10.22 -13.73
CA ARG A 199 -19.69 11.67 -13.77
C ARG A 199 -18.23 11.97 -14.16
N ILE A 200 -17.27 11.19 -13.67
CA ILE A 200 -15.86 11.26 -14.08
C ILE A 200 -15.72 10.98 -15.59
N ARG A 201 -16.45 9.98 -16.10
CA ARG A 201 -16.53 9.67 -17.53
C ARG A 201 -17.12 10.82 -18.33
N ALA A 202 -18.21 11.42 -17.85
CA ALA A 202 -18.83 12.59 -18.48
C ALA A 202 -17.90 13.83 -18.49
N ALA A 203 -16.98 13.94 -17.53
CA ALA A 203 -15.94 14.96 -17.48
C ALA A 203 -14.74 14.68 -18.43
N GLY A 204 -14.83 13.63 -19.26
CA GLY A 204 -13.81 13.30 -20.26
C GLY A 204 -12.61 12.51 -19.74
N CYS A 205 -12.71 11.92 -18.55
CA CYS A 205 -11.71 11.00 -18.00
C CYS A 205 -12.14 9.54 -18.19
N THR A 206 -11.21 8.61 -18.00
CA THR A 206 -11.48 7.17 -18.19
C THR A 206 -11.45 6.44 -16.85
N PRO A 207 -12.59 6.20 -16.18
CA PRO A 207 -12.61 5.47 -14.92
C PRO A 207 -12.19 4.00 -15.14
N VAL A 208 -11.34 3.48 -14.25
CA VAL A 208 -10.89 2.08 -14.24
C VAL A 208 -11.03 1.54 -12.82
N VAL A 209 -11.78 0.47 -12.64
CA VAL A 209 -12.02 -0.12 -11.32
C VAL A 209 -10.96 -1.18 -10.99
N VAL A 210 -10.37 -1.06 -9.79
CA VAL A 210 -9.66 -2.13 -9.11
C VAL A 210 -10.58 -2.64 -7.99
N PRO A 211 -11.18 -3.84 -8.17
CA PRO A 211 -12.11 -4.41 -7.21
C PRO A 211 -11.35 -4.99 -6.00
N ASP A 212 -12.11 -5.41 -4.99
CA ASP A 212 -11.57 -6.16 -3.86
C ASP A 212 -11.08 -7.54 -4.31
N THR A 213 -10.12 -8.10 -3.57
CA THR A 213 -9.56 -9.43 -3.83
C THR A 213 -10.63 -10.52 -3.74
N ASP A 214 -11.58 -10.42 -2.80
CA ASP A 214 -12.63 -11.43 -2.60
C ASP A 214 -13.49 -11.59 -3.87
N LEU A 215 -13.93 -10.48 -4.47
CA LEU A 215 -14.72 -10.51 -5.71
C LEU A 215 -13.98 -11.15 -6.89
N VAL A 216 -12.67 -10.92 -7.01
CA VAL A 216 -11.86 -11.51 -8.09
C VAL A 216 -11.68 -13.00 -7.89
N ILE A 217 -11.47 -13.44 -6.64
CA ILE A 217 -11.34 -14.88 -6.32
C ILE A 217 -12.66 -15.61 -6.58
N GLU A 218 -13.80 -14.96 -6.31
CA GLU A 218 -15.13 -15.49 -6.62
C GLU A 218 -15.47 -15.48 -8.12
N GLY A 219 -14.69 -14.78 -8.96
CA GLY A 219 -14.97 -14.60 -10.38
C GLY A 219 -16.17 -13.68 -10.65
N ARG A 220 -16.45 -12.77 -9.70
CA ARG A 220 -17.62 -11.88 -9.68
C ARG A 220 -17.23 -10.41 -9.81
N GLU A 221 -16.00 -10.16 -10.23
CA GLU A 221 -15.39 -8.84 -10.19
C GLU A 221 -16.04 -7.82 -11.13
N ARG A 222 -16.85 -8.27 -12.09
CA ARG A 222 -17.57 -7.39 -13.02
C ARG A 222 -19.00 -7.09 -12.58
N GLU A 223 -19.61 -7.93 -11.75
CA GLU A 223 -21.04 -7.85 -11.42
C GLU A 223 -21.47 -6.48 -10.89
N PRO A 224 -20.73 -5.82 -9.98
CA PRO A 224 -21.19 -4.56 -9.39
C PRO A 224 -20.96 -3.32 -10.28
N PHE A 225 -20.18 -3.44 -11.36
CA PHE A 225 -19.60 -2.29 -12.06
C PHE A 225 -20.12 -2.08 -13.48
N GLY A 226 -21.06 -2.91 -13.94
CA GLY A 226 -21.71 -2.73 -15.24
C GLY A 226 -20.72 -2.71 -16.41
N ASP A 227 -20.70 -1.62 -17.17
CA ASP A 227 -19.83 -1.43 -18.34
C ASP A 227 -18.47 -0.80 -18.01
N LEU A 228 -18.20 -0.45 -16.75
CA LEU A 228 -16.93 0.13 -16.35
C LEU A 228 -15.77 -0.85 -16.59
N PRO A 229 -14.62 -0.39 -17.11
CA PRO A 229 -13.42 -1.22 -17.21
C PRO A 229 -12.96 -1.70 -15.83
N VAL A 230 -12.93 -3.03 -15.62
CA VAL A 230 -12.46 -3.66 -14.38
C VAL A 230 -11.11 -4.35 -14.62
N TYR A 231 -10.09 -3.97 -13.83
CA TYR A 231 -8.78 -4.61 -13.85
C TYR A 231 -8.53 -5.49 -12.62
N GLY A 232 -9.24 -6.62 -12.56
CA GLY A 232 -9.14 -7.58 -11.44
C GLY A 232 -7.74 -8.13 -11.18
N LEU A 233 -6.85 -8.17 -12.19
CA LEU A 233 -5.45 -8.60 -12.00
C LEU A 233 -4.69 -7.69 -11.02
N ALA A 234 -4.99 -6.39 -11.01
CA ALA A 234 -4.43 -5.47 -10.02
C ALA A 234 -4.99 -5.71 -8.60
N ALA A 235 -5.99 -6.57 -8.41
CA ALA A 235 -6.43 -7.01 -7.08
C ALA A 235 -5.54 -8.12 -6.49
N LEU A 236 -4.81 -8.85 -7.35
CA LEU A 236 -4.07 -10.07 -7.01
C LEU A 236 -2.55 -9.96 -7.19
N ASP A 237 -2.10 -9.03 -8.03
CA ASP A 237 -0.69 -8.84 -8.38
C ASP A 237 -0.26 -7.39 -8.12
N LEU A 238 0.67 -7.22 -7.17
CA LEU A 238 1.14 -5.89 -6.78
C LEU A 238 1.98 -5.19 -7.85
N GLU A 239 2.73 -5.91 -8.69
CA GLU A 239 3.47 -5.28 -9.78
C GLU A 239 2.50 -4.66 -10.80
N LEU A 240 1.43 -5.39 -11.15
CA LEU A 240 0.38 -4.89 -12.03
C LEU A 240 -0.43 -3.76 -11.38
N ARG A 241 -0.68 -3.83 -10.07
CA ARG A 241 -1.34 -2.74 -9.33
C ARG A 241 -0.52 -1.46 -9.35
N VAL A 242 0.77 -1.52 -8.99
CA VAL A 242 1.66 -0.35 -8.98
C VAL A 242 1.85 0.19 -10.40
N ALA A 243 1.93 -0.69 -11.41
CA ALA A 243 1.95 -0.27 -12.82
C ALA A 243 0.69 0.51 -13.20
N LEU A 244 -0.50 0.04 -12.81
CA LEU A 244 -1.77 0.74 -13.05
C LEU A 244 -1.80 2.08 -12.32
N PHE A 245 -1.40 2.13 -11.05
CA PHE A 245 -1.32 3.38 -10.29
C PHE A 245 -0.38 4.42 -10.93
N ARG A 246 0.76 3.99 -11.47
CA ARG A 246 1.69 4.87 -12.22
C ARG A 246 1.12 5.39 -13.54
N ARG A 247 0.18 4.67 -14.14
CA ARG A 247 -0.48 5.09 -15.40
C ARG A 247 -1.75 5.88 -15.16
N ALA A 248 -2.27 5.87 -13.95
CA ALA A 248 -3.37 6.72 -13.55
C ALA A 248 -2.97 8.19 -13.65
N TRP A 249 -3.88 9.00 -14.20
CA TRP A 249 -3.81 10.44 -14.07
C TRP A 249 -4.14 10.87 -12.64
N LEU A 250 -5.10 10.19 -12.02
CA LEU A 250 -5.46 10.30 -10.60
C LEU A 250 -5.93 8.95 -10.07
N ASN A 251 -5.53 8.61 -8.86
CA ASN A 251 -6.06 7.46 -8.12
C ASN A 251 -7.07 7.97 -7.09
N LEU A 252 -8.21 7.29 -6.98
CA LEU A 252 -9.20 7.47 -5.94
C LEU A 252 -9.36 6.14 -5.21
N ALA A 253 -9.39 6.16 -3.89
CA ALA A 253 -9.56 4.94 -3.13
C ALA A 253 -10.38 5.18 -1.88
N ASP A 254 -11.14 4.16 -1.48
CA ASP A 254 -11.62 4.05 -0.11
C ASP A 254 -10.47 3.62 0.82
N ASN A 255 -10.68 3.75 2.14
CA ASN A 255 -9.67 3.47 3.15
C ASN A 255 -9.28 1.99 3.18
N GLY A 256 -8.24 1.65 2.41
CA GLY A 256 -7.67 0.32 2.31
C GLY A 256 -6.15 0.34 2.26
N GLY A 257 -5.52 -0.68 2.84
CA GLY A 257 -4.06 -0.84 2.82
C GLY A 257 -3.42 -0.75 1.42
N PRO A 258 -3.99 -1.36 0.36
CA PRO A 258 -3.47 -1.21 -1.00
C PRO A 258 -3.31 0.23 -1.50
N ALA A 259 -4.21 1.13 -1.10
CA ALA A 259 -4.21 2.52 -1.58
C ALA A 259 -2.96 3.27 -1.13
N PHE A 260 -2.43 2.92 0.05
CA PHE A 260 -1.31 3.60 0.68
C PHE A 260 0.02 3.38 -0.04
N LEU A 261 0.13 2.38 -0.92
CA LEU A 261 1.27 2.22 -1.81
C LEU A 261 1.57 3.51 -2.58
N ASN A 262 0.52 4.23 -3.01
CA ASN A 262 0.65 5.48 -3.76
C ASN A 262 1.47 6.54 -3.03
N TYR A 263 1.32 6.69 -1.70
CA TYR A 263 2.03 7.72 -0.94
C TYR A 263 3.55 7.53 -0.92
N PHE A 264 4.03 6.32 -1.22
CA PHE A 264 5.44 5.96 -1.26
C PHE A 264 5.93 5.65 -2.69
N MET A 265 5.23 6.16 -3.69
CA MET A 265 5.65 6.15 -5.10
C MET A 265 6.18 7.54 -5.50
N ALA A 266 6.89 7.61 -6.63
CA ALA A 266 7.30 8.89 -7.19
C ALA A 266 6.08 9.64 -7.76
N ASP A 267 5.99 10.95 -7.49
CA ASP A 267 4.89 11.83 -7.94
C ASP A 267 3.50 11.24 -7.59
N PRO A 268 3.20 11.06 -6.29
CA PRO A 268 1.97 10.42 -5.87
C PRO A 268 0.75 11.27 -6.29
N ARG A 269 -0.28 10.60 -6.82
CA ARG A 269 -1.55 11.20 -7.23
C ARG A 269 -2.69 10.33 -6.72
N ILE A 270 -3.06 10.51 -5.46
CA ILE A 270 -4.03 9.69 -4.74
C ILE A 270 -4.91 10.53 -3.81
N LEU A 271 -6.22 10.37 -3.93
CA LEU A 271 -7.17 10.80 -2.90
C LEU A 271 -7.69 9.56 -2.19
N CYS A 272 -7.34 9.41 -0.91
CA CYS A 272 -7.77 8.29 -0.09
C CYS A 272 -8.87 8.75 0.87
N PHE A 273 -10.10 8.30 0.65
CA PHE A 273 -11.25 8.61 1.47
C PHE A 273 -11.11 7.86 2.80
N LEU A 274 -11.17 8.61 3.90
CA LEU A 274 -11.16 8.11 5.27
C LEU A 274 -12.54 8.36 5.89
N PRO A 275 -13.58 7.62 5.47
CA PRO A 275 -14.92 7.82 5.98
C PRO A 275 -14.94 7.57 7.49
N VAL A 276 -15.25 8.63 8.24
CA VAL A 276 -15.28 8.64 9.71
C VAL A 276 -16.27 7.60 10.28
N ALA A 277 -17.26 7.19 9.48
CA ALA A 277 -18.24 6.16 9.83
C ALA A 277 -17.73 4.72 9.63
N LYS A 278 -16.61 4.50 8.92
CA LYS A 278 -16.11 3.17 8.51
C LYS A 278 -14.78 2.85 9.18
N LEU A 279 -14.75 2.94 10.50
CA LEU A 279 -13.52 2.73 11.28
C LEU A 279 -13.21 1.23 11.46
N PRO A 280 -11.93 0.82 11.45
CA PRO A 280 -11.52 -0.54 11.80
C PRO A 280 -11.98 -0.96 13.19
N GLU A 281 -12.23 -2.26 13.41
CA GLU A 281 -12.72 -2.78 14.68
C GLU A 281 -11.78 -2.42 15.84
N VAL A 282 -10.46 -2.53 15.61
CA VAL A 282 -9.43 -2.13 16.59
C VAL A 282 -9.51 -0.65 17.00
N VAL A 283 -10.08 0.20 16.15
CA VAL A 283 -10.33 1.62 16.45
C VAL A 283 -11.62 1.75 17.25
N GLN A 284 -12.69 1.09 16.82
CA GLN A 284 -14.00 1.11 17.48
C GLN A 284 -13.91 0.65 18.95
N LEU A 285 -13.09 -0.36 19.24
CA LEU A 285 -12.89 -0.91 20.59
C LEU A 285 -12.30 0.07 21.60
N THR A 286 -11.71 1.19 21.16
CA THR A 286 -11.03 2.14 22.05
C THR A 286 -11.93 3.30 22.53
N ASN A 287 -13.19 3.38 22.07
CA ASN A 287 -14.10 4.51 22.30
C ASN A 287 -13.55 5.89 21.89
N ARG A 288 -12.48 5.93 21.08
CA ARG A 288 -11.81 7.17 20.63
C ARG A 288 -12.10 7.51 19.17
N GLY A 289 -12.88 6.68 18.47
CA GLY A 289 -13.38 6.95 17.12
C GLY A 289 -12.31 7.47 16.16
N VAL A 290 -12.61 8.58 15.49
CA VAL A 290 -11.75 9.16 14.45
C VAL A 290 -10.36 9.58 14.97
N ASP A 291 -10.27 10.00 16.23
CA ASP A 291 -8.99 10.43 16.82
C ASP A 291 -8.02 9.26 16.98
N ARG A 292 -8.55 8.06 17.25
CA ARG A 292 -7.72 6.85 17.26
C ARG A 292 -7.26 6.47 15.86
N MET A 293 -8.09 6.67 14.84
CA MET A 293 -7.67 6.47 13.44
C MET A 293 -6.55 7.46 13.06
N ALA A 294 -6.71 8.74 13.39
CA ALA A 294 -5.70 9.76 13.17
C ALA A 294 -4.37 9.40 13.87
N GLU A 295 -4.44 8.93 15.13
CA GLU A 295 -3.26 8.43 15.85
C GLU A 295 -2.60 7.25 15.15
N LEU A 296 -3.35 6.28 14.63
CA LEU A 296 -2.79 5.14 13.90
C LEU A 296 -2.17 5.52 12.55
N LEU A 297 -2.65 6.60 11.93
CA LEU A 297 -2.08 7.19 10.73
C LEU A 297 -0.89 8.12 11.04
N GLY A 298 -0.73 8.52 12.30
CA GLY A 298 0.31 9.45 12.77
C GLY A 298 0.07 10.90 12.33
N VAL A 299 -1.18 11.28 12.09
CA VAL A 299 -1.61 12.62 11.70
C VAL A 299 -2.71 13.12 12.66
N LYS A 300 -3.15 14.37 12.54
CA LYS A 300 -4.38 14.82 13.21
C LYS A 300 -5.59 14.63 12.31
N THR A 301 -6.78 14.58 12.93
CA THR A 301 -8.06 14.56 12.21
C THR A 301 -8.14 15.77 11.27
N GLY A 302 -8.45 15.52 10.00
CA GLY A 302 -8.50 16.56 8.96
C GLY A 302 -7.16 16.85 8.28
N GLU A 303 -6.03 16.41 8.84
CA GLU A 303 -4.71 16.57 8.25
C GLU A 303 -4.34 15.37 7.35
N SER A 304 -3.33 15.55 6.50
CA SER A 304 -2.72 14.46 5.72
C SER A 304 -1.28 14.25 6.15
N PHE A 305 -0.57 13.33 5.51
CA PHE A 305 0.87 13.17 5.75
C PHE A 305 1.62 14.50 5.57
N PRO A 306 2.74 14.72 6.28
CA PRO A 306 3.51 15.96 6.17
C PRO A 306 4.01 16.29 4.75
N PHE A 307 4.14 15.27 3.91
CA PHE A 307 4.56 15.35 2.50
C PHE A 307 3.37 15.26 1.50
N ALA A 308 2.14 15.43 2.00
CA ALA A 308 0.96 15.44 1.15
C ALA A 308 0.96 16.62 0.17
N THR A 309 0.33 16.43 -0.99
CA THR A 309 0.12 17.46 -2.00
C THR A 309 -1.38 17.66 -2.21
N PRO A 310 -1.82 18.72 -2.93
CA PRO A 310 -3.24 18.90 -3.25
C PRO A 310 -3.88 17.69 -3.96
N VAL A 311 -3.07 16.87 -4.65
CA VAL A 311 -3.49 15.67 -5.38
C VAL A 311 -3.02 14.37 -4.74
N SER A 312 -2.38 14.42 -3.57
CA SER A 312 -1.92 13.27 -2.79
C SER A 312 -2.21 13.50 -1.31
N ARG A 313 -3.42 13.14 -0.87
CA ARG A 313 -3.90 13.46 0.48
C ARG A 313 -5.02 12.55 0.96
N PHE A 314 -5.31 12.62 2.24
CA PHE A 314 -6.51 12.02 2.83
C PHE A 314 -7.72 12.92 2.60
N VAL A 315 -8.87 12.28 2.43
CA VAL A 315 -10.18 12.93 2.37
C VAL A 315 -10.99 12.47 3.57
N TRP A 316 -11.08 13.31 4.61
CA TRP A 316 -11.81 13.02 5.85
C TRP A 316 -13.32 13.25 5.70
N LYS A 317 -13.92 12.69 4.64
CA LYS A 317 -15.34 12.78 4.32
C LYS A 317 -15.90 11.39 4.00
N PRO A 318 -17.22 11.16 4.18
CA PRO A 318 -17.91 10.00 3.64
C PRO A 318 -17.72 9.88 2.12
N ASP A 319 -17.67 8.65 1.61
CA ASP A 319 -17.54 8.33 0.17
C ASP A 319 -18.89 8.43 -0.58
N THR A 320 -19.60 9.55 -0.41
CA THR A 320 -20.82 9.85 -1.19
C THR A 320 -20.45 10.38 -2.58
N VAL A 321 -21.38 10.29 -3.54
CA VAL A 321 -21.17 10.78 -4.91
C VAL A 321 -20.68 12.22 -4.93
N ASP A 322 -21.33 13.10 -4.15
CA ASP A 322 -21.03 14.53 -4.16
C ASP A 322 -19.65 14.82 -3.55
N HIS A 323 -19.27 14.15 -2.45
CA HIS A 323 -17.93 14.31 -1.89
C HIS A 323 -16.86 13.73 -2.83
N ILE A 324 -17.11 12.59 -3.47
CA ILE A 324 -16.15 12.02 -4.44
C ILE A 324 -15.92 13.01 -5.59
N MET A 325 -16.99 13.58 -6.14
CA MET A 325 -16.90 14.52 -7.25
C MET A 325 -16.28 15.85 -6.86
N GLU A 326 -16.61 16.42 -5.70
CA GLU A 326 -16.00 17.66 -5.20
C GLU A 326 -14.47 17.53 -5.15
N GLU A 327 -13.98 16.41 -4.61
CA GLU A 327 -12.56 16.16 -4.42
C GLU A 327 -11.86 15.82 -5.74
N PHE A 328 -12.53 15.07 -6.62
CA PHE A 328 -12.07 14.80 -7.98
C PHE A 328 -11.93 16.08 -8.80
N GLU A 329 -12.93 16.97 -8.78
CA GLU A 329 -12.93 18.23 -9.52
C GLU A 329 -11.83 19.16 -9.03
N ALA A 330 -11.65 19.27 -7.70
CA ALA A 330 -10.58 20.07 -7.11
C ALA A 330 -9.18 19.56 -7.52
N ALA A 331 -8.96 18.24 -7.45
CA ALA A 331 -7.69 17.64 -7.89
C ALA A 331 -7.48 17.78 -9.40
N SER A 332 -8.55 17.61 -10.18
CA SER A 332 -8.53 17.76 -11.64
C SER A 332 -8.13 19.16 -12.06
N ALA A 333 -8.72 20.18 -11.44
CA ALA A 333 -8.37 21.58 -11.68
C ALA A 333 -6.89 21.86 -11.40
N TYR A 334 -6.35 21.32 -10.30
CA TYR A 334 -4.94 21.45 -9.96
C TYR A 334 -4.02 20.78 -10.99
N LEU A 335 -4.34 19.56 -11.43
CA LEU A 335 -3.56 18.84 -12.44
C LEU A 335 -3.56 19.57 -13.78
N LEU A 336 -4.73 20.04 -14.23
CA LEU A 336 -4.86 20.80 -15.48
C LEU A 336 -4.07 22.11 -15.46
N ALA A 337 -4.12 22.85 -14.34
CA ALA A 337 -3.34 24.06 -14.18
C ALA A 337 -1.82 23.78 -14.20
N SER A 338 -1.39 22.64 -13.64
CA SER A 338 0.01 22.22 -13.62
C SER A 338 0.50 21.78 -15.01
N GLU A 339 -0.35 21.10 -15.79
CA GLU A 339 -0.07 20.73 -17.18
C GLU A 339 0.11 21.96 -18.08
N GLY A 340 -0.71 23.00 -17.89
CA GLY A 340 -0.65 24.23 -18.69
C GLY A 340 0.57 25.11 -18.41
N ASN A 341 1.20 25.00 -17.23
CA ASN A 341 2.41 25.74 -16.87
C ASN A 341 3.71 25.04 -17.30
N ALA A 342 3.64 23.78 -17.70
CA ALA A 342 4.79 22.96 -18.11
C ALA A 342 4.98 22.90 -19.63
N ALA A 343 4.01 23.41 -20.40
CA ALA A 343 4.06 23.58 -21.86
C ALA A 343 4.51 25.00 -22.21
#